data_AF-A0A7S2NTN5-F1
#
_entry.id   AF-A0A7S2NTN5-F1
#
_cell.length_a   1.000
_cell.length_b   1.000
_cell.length_c   1.000
_cell.angle_alpha   90.00
_cell.angle_beta   90.00
_cell.angle_gamma   90.00
#
_symmetry.space_group_name_H-M   'P 1'
#
loop_
_entity.id
_entity.type
_entity.pdbx_description
1 polymer ?
#
loop_
_entity_poly.entity_id
_entity_poly.type
_entity_poly.pdbx_seq_one_letter_code
_entity_poly.pdbx_strand_id
1 'polypeptide(L)'
;CCDDGCFGRGRVCVPSAVGACQAAGSGSCKAGEHPRGAEGFSVPSDDAVFSTISRAKMRLLQSKWEEAGGCGWLVGAWQVQNQRVDRQFRATAHNLALDLGRTSDMIDGWHGTPEENVYSIARYGFDPGRRAGQVYGAGEYFAKDPNVSIGYARGGAFMFLCKLLLGEERVDHTWVDEAKYYVVKQRDLYVQALPAYLVQFKPACSQVSRWLAYAQPPPRAEEAGTLQHRQRGGQSACEARRDAGMAADSTRHLWLGWLAPELASATDDAIYDDVADFLRDLQVEEVLPERNGARVGAYVRVAEPLGKQDFSSLQSRRYRGKFRISVDDAQPTNPRCAGKACPRLTGPSGYCRGWNIAGHQAWQWGCPFDHPLQLRPTHNATYSLEDVPPRTAKYDEIETAFSQAAPFHDGQPRIVGVRRVVNQALQKMYEQRRNFLEQKHGFSMEKELWHGTNCKAIPELLTHGLQPPSDRAPGAACPKSGGKGLCTTLCGTECAHCREPHAWDRCHMYGLGIYLADLAQKSHRYVREPEKREVETGAGGPQRGVGAAIQGLDGEPWGRVAGEGSSVWKLESGRIAKKETEGVR
;
A
#
# COMPACT_ATOMS: atom_id res chain seq x y z
N CYS A 1 12.55 -5.39 -5.57
CA CYS A 1 11.17 -5.62 -5.08
C CYS A 1 11.03 -6.77 -4.08
N CYS A 2 12.04 -7.01 -3.26
CA CYS A 2 12.08 -8.13 -2.32
C CYS A 2 12.96 -7.74 -1.13
N ASP A 3 12.62 -6.69 -0.39
CA ASP A 3 13.45 -6.18 0.69
C ASP A 3 12.83 -6.50 2.06
N ASP A 4 12.65 -7.80 2.31
CA ASP A 4 12.59 -8.35 3.68
C ASP A 4 13.91 -8.08 4.46
N GLY A 5 14.90 -7.37 3.87
CA GLY A 5 16.28 -7.31 4.33
C GLY A 5 16.95 -8.71 4.34
N CYS A 6 16.27 -9.70 3.76
CA CYS A 6 16.71 -11.09 3.74
C CYS A 6 17.60 -11.39 2.53
N PHE A 7 17.40 -10.69 1.41
CA PHE A 7 18.14 -10.93 0.17
C PHE A 7 19.22 -9.87 -0.02
N GLY A 8 20.42 -10.30 -0.42
CA GLY A 8 21.55 -9.40 -0.67
C GLY A 8 21.41 -8.65 -1.99
N ARG A 9 22.46 -7.90 -2.35
CA ARG A 9 22.51 -7.20 -3.65
C ARG A 9 22.66 -8.16 -4.84
N GLY A 10 23.16 -9.37 -4.59
CA GLY A 10 23.39 -10.38 -5.61
C GLY A 10 22.19 -11.28 -5.86
N ARG A 11 22.36 -12.20 -6.81
CA ARG A 11 21.41 -13.27 -7.12
C ARG A 11 21.29 -14.21 -5.92
N VAL A 12 20.09 -14.69 -5.64
CA VAL A 12 19.77 -15.56 -4.50
C VAL A 12 19.58 -16.99 -4.97
N CYS A 13 20.16 -17.94 -4.25
CA CYS A 13 19.84 -19.34 -4.44
C CYS A 13 18.41 -19.63 -3.93
N VAL A 14 17.44 -19.81 -4.83
CA VAL A 14 16.03 -20.00 -4.46
C VAL A 14 15.81 -21.22 -3.53
N PRO A 15 16.48 -22.38 -3.71
CA PRO A 15 16.41 -23.45 -2.72
C PRO A 15 16.95 -23.06 -1.34
N SER A 16 18.00 -22.24 -1.28
CA SER A 16 18.58 -21.82 0.00
C SER A 16 17.68 -20.82 0.72
N ALA A 17 16.80 -20.11 0.02
CA ALA A 17 15.81 -19.20 0.62
C ALA A 17 14.84 -19.89 1.59
N VAL A 18 14.75 -21.22 1.53
CA VAL A 18 13.93 -22.08 2.39
C VAL A 18 14.73 -23.22 3.03
N GLY A 19 16.06 -23.09 3.10
CA GLY A 19 16.92 -24.07 3.75
C GLY A 19 17.05 -25.41 3.01
N ALA A 20 16.62 -25.49 1.75
CA ALA A 20 16.62 -26.72 0.95
C ALA A 20 17.85 -26.87 0.03
N CYS A 21 18.81 -25.94 0.09
CA CYS A 21 20.02 -26.03 -0.74
C CYS A 21 21.03 -27.01 -0.13
N GLN A 22 21.40 -28.05 -0.89
CA GLN A 22 22.40 -29.04 -0.47
C GLN A 22 23.82 -28.47 -0.36
N ALA A 23 24.10 -27.33 -1.01
CA ALA A 23 25.38 -26.63 -0.90
C ALA A 23 25.45 -25.68 0.31
N ALA A 24 24.51 -25.77 1.26
CA ALA A 24 24.56 -24.96 2.47
C ALA A 24 25.84 -25.27 3.27
N GLY A 25 26.67 -24.25 3.49
CA GLY A 25 27.93 -24.37 4.23
C GLY A 25 29.20 -24.57 3.38
N SER A 26 29.09 -24.78 2.06
CA SER A 26 30.26 -24.99 1.18
C SER A 26 30.99 -23.72 0.74
N GLY A 27 30.69 -22.56 1.35
CA GLY A 27 31.34 -21.26 1.08
C GLY A 27 31.04 -20.62 -0.28
N SER A 28 30.60 -21.39 -1.28
CA SER A 28 30.15 -20.89 -2.59
C SER A 28 29.03 -21.77 -3.17
N CYS A 29 27.91 -21.15 -3.53
CA CYS A 29 26.79 -21.79 -4.21
C CYS A 29 26.64 -21.18 -5.60
N LYS A 30 26.68 -22.01 -6.65
CA LYS A 30 26.58 -21.56 -8.05
C LYS A 30 25.23 -20.91 -8.37
N ALA A 31 24.19 -21.23 -7.61
CA ALA A 31 22.85 -20.68 -7.79
C ALA A 31 22.67 -19.27 -7.17
N GLY A 32 23.63 -18.79 -6.38
CA GLY A 32 23.61 -17.47 -5.77
C GLY A 32 23.83 -17.48 -4.26
N GLU A 33 23.65 -16.31 -3.66
CA GLU A 33 23.82 -16.05 -2.23
C GLU A 33 22.79 -16.81 -1.38
N HIS A 34 23.18 -17.14 -0.15
CA HIS A 34 22.32 -17.80 0.83
C HIS A 34 21.78 -16.76 1.83
N PRO A 35 20.46 -16.49 1.83
CA PRO A 35 19.89 -15.49 2.72
C PRO A 35 19.89 -16.00 4.18
N ARG A 36 20.06 -15.07 5.13
CA ARG A 36 19.98 -15.41 6.56
C ARG A 36 18.54 -15.73 6.96
N GLY A 37 18.36 -16.64 7.92
CA GLY A 37 17.04 -16.98 8.47
C GLY A 37 16.18 -17.86 7.54
N ALA A 38 16.81 -18.75 6.78
CA ALA A 38 16.11 -19.70 5.91
C ALA A 38 15.61 -20.97 6.65
N GLU A 39 15.84 -21.06 7.96
CA GLU A 39 15.38 -22.16 8.81
C GLU A 39 13.87 -22.05 9.07
N GLY A 40 13.17 -23.19 9.12
CA GLY A 40 11.77 -23.25 9.53
C GLY A 40 10.72 -23.27 8.41
N PHE A 41 11.11 -23.24 7.12
CA PHE A 41 10.16 -23.37 6.01
C PHE A 41 9.93 -24.83 5.61
N SER A 42 9.01 -25.51 6.29
CA SER A 42 8.60 -26.88 5.94
C SER A 42 7.52 -26.89 4.86
N VAL A 43 7.38 -28.04 4.18
CA VAL A 43 6.21 -28.29 3.33
C VAL A 43 5.01 -28.47 4.24
N PRO A 44 3.91 -27.72 4.06
CA PRO A 44 2.72 -27.87 4.90
C PRO A 44 2.15 -29.29 4.78
N SER A 45 1.54 -29.78 5.85
CA SER A 45 0.71 -30.99 5.79
C SER A 45 -0.53 -30.71 4.95
N ASP A 46 -1.23 -31.77 4.57
CA ASP A 46 -2.53 -31.67 3.91
C ASP A 46 -3.44 -30.74 4.74
N ASP A 47 -3.75 -31.08 5.99
CA ASP A 47 -4.72 -30.34 6.80
C ASP A 47 -4.34 -28.88 7.12
N ALA A 48 -3.10 -28.48 6.83
CA ALA A 48 -2.59 -27.13 7.05
C ALA A 48 -2.44 -26.28 5.77
N VAL A 49 -2.47 -26.88 4.57
CA VAL A 49 -2.17 -26.15 3.33
C VAL A 49 -3.30 -25.25 2.86
N PHE A 50 -4.53 -25.46 3.34
CA PHE A 50 -5.66 -24.58 3.07
C PHE A 50 -6.25 -24.01 4.36
N SER A 51 -6.62 -22.73 4.30
CA SER A 51 -7.42 -22.11 5.35
C SER A 51 -8.67 -21.44 4.80
N THR A 52 -9.75 -21.47 5.58
CA THR A 52 -10.99 -20.77 5.20
C THR A 52 -10.75 -19.26 5.12
N ILE A 53 -11.43 -18.57 4.22
CA ILE A 53 -11.32 -17.12 4.09
C ILE A 53 -12.48 -16.37 4.79
N SER A 54 -12.27 -15.11 5.13
CA SER A 54 -13.33 -14.25 5.66
C SER A 54 -14.37 -13.87 4.60
N ARG A 55 -15.57 -13.45 5.03
CA ARG A 55 -16.61 -12.94 4.11
C ARG A 55 -16.14 -11.75 3.28
N ALA A 56 -15.34 -10.85 3.85
CA ALA A 56 -14.78 -9.70 3.11
C ALA A 56 -13.84 -10.17 2.00
N LYS A 57 -13.02 -11.19 2.29
CA LYS A 57 -12.11 -11.79 1.32
C LYS A 57 -12.85 -12.54 0.21
N MET A 58 -13.93 -13.24 0.56
CA MET A 58 -14.81 -13.88 -0.42
C MET A 58 -15.42 -12.86 -1.39
N ARG A 59 -15.90 -11.71 -0.89
CA ARG A 59 -16.42 -10.63 -1.74
C ARG A 59 -15.37 -10.07 -2.69
N LEU A 60 -14.11 -9.97 -2.26
CA LEU A 60 -13.01 -9.51 -3.11
C LEU A 60 -12.66 -10.53 -4.20
N LEU A 61 -12.67 -11.83 -3.87
CA LEU A 61 -12.46 -12.87 -4.88
C LEU A 61 -13.62 -12.92 -5.87
N GLN A 62 -14.85 -12.70 -5.42
CA GLN A 62 -16.01 -12.55 -6.30
C GLN A 62 -15.85 -11.34 -7.23
N SER A 63 -15.44 -10.17 -6.71
CA SER A 63 -15.14 -8.99 -7.53
C SER A 63 -14.08 -9.31 -8.60
N LYS A 64 -12.98 -9.97 -8.22
CA LYS A 64 -11.93 -10.39 -9.16
C LYS A 64 -12.43 -11.39 -10.21
N TRP A 65 -13.30 -12.31 -9.82
CA TRP A 65 -13.93 -13.28 -10.72
C TRP A 65 -14.77 -12.55 -11.78
N GLU A 66 -15.63 -11.63 -11.36
CA GLU A 66 -16.50 -10.84 -12.25
C GLU A 66 -15.70 -9.89 -13.15
N GLU A 67 -14.73 -9.15 -12.59
CA GLU A 67 -13.84 -8.23 -13.32
C GLU A 67 -13.04 -8.96 -14.42
N ALA A 68 -12.70 -10.22 -14.17
CA ALA A 68 -11.99 -11.07 -15.13
C ALA A 68 -12.91 -11.70 -16.20
N GLY A 69 -14.24 -11.50 -16.12
CA GLY A 69 -15.23 -12.04 -17.06
C GLY A 69 -15.97 -13.28 -16.56
N GLY A 70 -15.65 -13.78 -15.37
CA GLY A 70 -16.29 -14.96 -14.79
C GLY A 70 -17.79 -14.80 -14.61
N CYS A 71 -18.55 -15.85 -14.96
CA CYS A 71 -20.00 -15.87 -14.80
C CYS A 71 -20.42 -16.53 -13.47
N GLY A 72 -21.55 -16.08 -12.92
CA GLY A 72 -22.13 -16.65 -11.71
C GLY A 72 -21.39 -16.31 -10.42
N TRP A 73 -21.71 -17.05 -9.36
CA TRP A 73 -21.18 -16.82 -8.01
C TRP A 73 -20.23 -17.94 -7.60
N LEU A 74 -19.11 -17.57 -6.99
CA LEU A 74 -18.23 -18.52 -6.33
C LEU A 74 -18.96 -19.15 -5.13
N VAL A 75 -18.90 -20.47 -5.03
CA VAL A 75 -19.51 -21.27 -3.97
C VAL A 75 -18.67 -21.21 -2.69
N GLY A 76 -17.35 -21.21 -2.84
CA GLY A 76 -16.41 -21.19 -1.73
C GLY A 76 -15.02 -20.83 -2.20
N ALA A 77 -14.15 -20.46 -1.26
CA ALA A 77 -12.74 -20.24 -1.54
C ALA A 77 -11.88 -20.42 -0.29
N TRP A 78 -10.64 -20.84 -0.51
CA TRP A 78 -9.65 -21.14 0.52
C TRP A 78 -8.33 -20.50 0.15
N GLN A 79 -7.61 -20.00 1.15
CA GLN A 79 -6.27 -19.48 0.96
C GLN A 79 -5.27 -20.63 1.01
N VAL A 80 -4.31 -20.62 0.08
CA VAL A 80 -3.17 -21.53 0.12
C VAL A 80 -2.17 -21.01 1.15
N GLN A 81 -1.88 -21.83 2.17
CA GLN A 81 -0.97 -21.54 3.26
C GLN A 81 0.34 -22.30 3.02
N ASN A 82 1.21 -21.71 2.20
CA ASN A 82 2.50 -22.30 1.86
C ASN A 82 3.62 -21.26 1.88
N GLN A 83 4.12 -20.96 3.08
CA GLN A 83 5.18 -19.97 3.29
C GLN A 83 6.47 -20.35 2.55
N ARG A 84 6.72 -21.65 2.36
CA ARG A 84 7.88 -22.14 1.62
C ARG A 84 7.80 -21.71 0.14
N VAL A 85 6.69 -21.98 -0.53
CA VAL A 85 6.51 -21.60 -1.95
C VAL A 85 6.44 -20.08 -2.11
N ASP A 86 5.77 -19.36 -1.20
CA ASP A 86 5.76 -17.88 -1.20
C ASP A 86 7.19 -17.32 -1.09
N ARG A 87 8.01 -17.85 -0.18
CA ARG A 87 9.40 -17.42 0.00
C ARG A 87 10.25 -17.67 -1.26
N GLN A 88 10.06 -18.81 -1.92
CA GLN A 88 10.74 -19.14 -3.18
C GLN A 88 10.28 -18.22 -4.33
N PHE A 89 8.99 -17.89 -4.38
CA PHE A 89 8.42 -16.94 -5.33
C PHE A 89 9.03 -15.54 -5.14
N ARG A 90 9.16 -15.06 -3.89
CA ARG A 90 9.85 -13.78 -3.59
C ARG A 90 11.32 -13.81 -4.01
N ALA A 91 12.05 -14.88 -3.72
CA ALA A 91 13.44 -15.03 -4.17
C ALA A 91 13.54 -15.03 -5.72
N THR A 92 12.54 -15.61 -6.39
CA THR A 92 12.44 -15.60 -7.86
C THR A 92 12.19 -14.20 -8.40
N ALA A 93 11.28 -13.43 -7.80
CA ALA A 93 11.03 -12.04 -8.17
C ALA A 93 12.29 -11.17 -8.04
N HIS A 94 13.10 -11.41 -7.00
CA HIS A 94 14.38 -10.73 -6.81
C HIS A 94 15.35 -11.04 -7.95
N ASN A 95 15.52 -12.32 -8.26
CA ASN A 95 16.43 -12.75 -9.32
C ASN A 95 15.99 -12.27 -10.70
N LEU A 96 14.69 -12.34 -11.02
CA LEU A 96 14.15 -11.78 -12.25
C LEU A 96 14.39 -10.27 -12.32
N ALA A 97 14.26 -9.55 -11.21
CA ALA A 97 14.52 -8.12 -11.23
C ALA A 97 15.99 -7.78 -11.55
N LEU A 98 16.93 -8.60 -11.08
CA LEU A 98 18.35 -8.48 -11.44
C LEU A 98 18.58 -8.83 -12.92
N ASP A 99 18.01 -9.95 -13.38
CA ASP A 99 18.17 -10.42 -14.76
C ASP A 99 17.59 -9.42 -15.78
N LEU A 100 16.45 -8.79 -15.46
CA LEU A 100 15.77 -7.84 -16.34
C LEU A 100 16.32 -6.41 -16.25
N GLY A 101 17.13 -6.09 -15.23
CA GLY A 101 17.55 -4.72 -14.91
C GLY A 101 16.40 -3.78 -14.50
N ARG A 102 15.20 -4.34 -14.26
CA ARG A 102 13.98 -3.65 -13.84
C ARG A 102 13.14 -4.59 -13.01
N THR A 103 12.14 -4.07 -12.30
CA THR A 103 11.19 -4.93 -11.59
C THR A 103 10.39 -5.81 -12.56
N SER A 104 10.36 -7.13 -12.31
CA SER A 104 9.52 -8.07 -13.07
C SER A 104 8.04 -7.71 -12.95
N ASP A 105 7.29 -7.84 -14.04
CA ASP A 105 5.86 -7.61 -13.99
C ASP A 105 5.19 -8.77 -13.24
N MET A 106 4.25 -8.42 -12.37
CA MET A 106 3.48 -9.40 -11.59
C MET A 106 2.01 -9.20 -11.88
N ILE A 107 1.34 -10.27 -12.29
CA ILE A 107 -0.08 -10.27 -12.65
C ILE A 107 -0.78 -11.44 -11.96
N ASP A 108 -2.11 -11.37 -11.91
CA ASP A 108 -2.93 -12.51 -11.51
C ASP A 108 -3.32 -13.35 -12.74
N GLY A 109 -3.49 -14.66 -12.54
CA GLY A 109 -3.98 -15.57 -13.57
C GLY A 109 -4.74 -16.76 -12.98
N TRP A 110 -5.73 -17.25 -13.72
CA TRP A 110 -6.57 -18.39 -13.34
C TRP A 110 -6.02 -19.69 -13.91
N HIS A 111 -5.99 -20.75 -13.10
CA HIS A 111 -5.49 -22.06 -13.51
C HIS A 111 -6.48 -23.17 -13.15
N GLY A 112 -7.13 -23.74 -14.17
CA GLY A 112 -7.93 -24.95 -14.03
C GLY A 112 -7.06 -26.20 -14.03
N THR A 113 -7.38 -27.15 -13.16
CA THR A 113 -6.66 -28.43 -13.06
C THR A 113 -7.61 -29.53 -12.58
N PRO A 114 -7.38 -30.80 -12.94
CA PRO A 114 -8.08 -31.93 -12.32
C PRO A 114 -7.97 -31.90 -10.78
N GLU A 115 -9.06 -32.23 -10.09
CA GLU A 115 -9.12 -32.11 -8.62
C GLU A 115 -8.06 -32.94 -7.88
N GLU A 116 -7.64 -34.07 -8.46
CA GLU A 116 -6.55 -34.92 -7.94
C GLU A 116 -5.20 -34.19 -7.83
N ASN A 117 -4.98 -33.11 -8.57
CA ASN A 117 -3.74 -32.33 -8.56
C ASN A 117 -3.76 -31.17 -7.56
N VAL A 118 -4.93 -30.80 -7.02
CA VAL A 118 -5.11 -29.60 -6.17
C VAL A 118 -4.13 -29.61 -5.00
N TYR A 119 -3.99 -30.73 -4.31
CA TYR A 119 -3.09 -30.85 -3.16
C TYR A 119 -1.62 -30.73 -3.55
N SER A 120 -1.21 -31.45 -4.59
CA SER A 120 0.18 -31.41 -5.02
C SER A 120 0.59 -29.99 -5.41
N ILE A 121 -0.29 -29.27 -6.11
CA ILE A 121 -0.03 -27.88 -6.51
C ILE A 121 0.04 -26.97 -5.28
N ALA A 122 -0.91 -27.10 -4.34
CA ALA A 122 -0.93 -26.27 -3.15
C ALA A 122 0.30 -26.50 -2.23
N ARG A 123 0.78 -27.74 -2.12
CA ARG A 123 1.91 -28.11 -1.24
C ARG A 123 3.29 -27.90 -1.85
N TYR A 124 3.42 -28.15 -3.14
CA TYR A 124 4.73 -28.17 -3.80
C TYR A 124 4.89 -27.07 -4.86
N GLY A 125 3.82 -26.35 -5.18
CA GLY A 125 3.79 -25.43 -6.32
C GLY A 125 3.54 -26.17 -7.64
N PHE A 126 3.70 -25.45 -8.74
CA PHE A 126 3.59 -26.03 -10.08
C PHE A 126 4.87 -26.77 -10.44
N ASP A 127 4.74 -28.05 -10.80
CA ASP A 127 5.86 -28.95 -11.14
C ASP A 127 6.01 -29.07 -12.67
N PRO A 128 7.10 -28.52 -13.24
CA PRO A 128 7.39 -28.62 -14.66
C PRO A 128 7.45 -30.05 -15.22
N GLY A 129 7.79 -31.04 -14.38
CA GLY A 129 7.94 -32.43 -14.79
C GLY A 129 6.62 -33.16 -15.03
N ARG A 130 5.49 -32.58 -14.60
CA ARG A 130 4.15 -33.21 -14.69
C ARG A 130 3.27 -32.65 -15.79
N ARG A 131 3.84 -31.82 -16.68
CA ARG A 131 3.12 -31.14 -17.77
C ARG A 131 2.65 -32.14 -18.84
N ALA A 132 1.45 -31.95 -19.38
CA ALA A 132 0.92 -32.72 -20.51
C ALA A 132 -0.04 -31.88 -21.38
N GLY A 133 -0.11 -32.16 -22.70
CA GLY A 133 -1.12 -31.61 -23.61
C GLY A 133 -0.96 -30.13 -24.00
N GLN A 134 0.25 -29.68 -24.33
CA GLN A 134 0.59 -28.27 -24.53
C GLN A 134 0.48 -27.84 -26.01
N VAL A 135 -0.39 -26.86 -26.29
CA VAL A 135 -0.69 -26.41 -27.67
C VAL A 135 0.15 -25.21 -28.12
N TYR A 136 0.54 -24.34 -27.21
CA TYR A 136 1.24 -23.06 -27.50
C TYR A 136 2.69 -23.04 -26.98
N GLY A 137 3.29 -24.22 -26.82
CA GLY A 137 4.65 -24.42 -26.33
C GLY A 137 4.74 -24.93 -24.90
N ALA A 138 5.94 -25.34 -24.51
CA ALA A 138 6.20 -25.91 -23.19
C ALA A 138 6.11 -24.85 -22.09
N GLY A 139 5.20 -25.04 -21.13
CA GLY A 139 5.02 -24.20 -19.93
C GLY A 139 3.71 -24.49 -19.20
N GLU A 140 3.49 -23.80 -18.08
CA GLU A 140 2.22 -23.77 -17.35
C GLU A 140 1.29 -22.69 -17.92
N TYR A 141 0.01 -23.03 -18.07
CA TYR A 141 -0.98 -22.15 -18.70
C TYR A 141 -1.85 -21.47 -17.63
N PHE A 142 -2.02 -20.17 -17.76
CA PHE A 142 -2.85 -19.34 -16.88
C PHE A 142 -3.70 -18.39 -17.73
N ALA A 143 -5.01 -18.38 -17.53
CA ALA A 143 -5.93 -17.52 -18.26
C ALA A 143 -6.16 -16.18 -17.54
N LYS A 144 -6.36 -15.09 -18.29
CA LYS A 144 -6.93 -13.85 -17.71
C LYS A 144 -8.40 -14.02 -17.36
N ASP A 145 -9.16 -14.72 -18.22
CA ASP A 145 -10.59 -15.00 -18.01
C ASP A 145 -10.76 -16.38 -17.34
N PRO A 146 -11.42 -16.48 -16.17
CA PRO A 146 -11.62 -17.75 -15.50
C PRO A 146 -12.49 -18.74 -16.29
N ASN A 147 -13.42 -18.28 -17.15
CA ASN A 147 -14.28 -19.17 -17.95
C ASN A 147 -13.47 -20.08 -18.86
N VAL A 148 -12.34 -19.58 -19.34
CA VAL A 148 -11.39 -20.34 -20.15
C VAL A 148 -10.77 -21.47 -19.31
N SER A 149 -10.41 -21.18 -18.06
CA SER A 149 -9.84 -22.13 -17.10
C SER A 149 -10.83 -23.18 -16.60
N ILE A 150 -12.16 -22.94 -16.66
CA ILE A 150 -13.17 -23.93 -16.28
C ILE A 150 -13.02 -25.23 -17.08
N GLY A 151 -12.74 -25.14 -18.39
CA GLY A 151 -12.57 -26.32 -19.25
C GLY A 151 -11.41 -27.22 -18.80
N TYR A 152 -10.35 -26.63 -18.26
CA TYR A 152 -9.16 -27.34 -17.78
C TYR A 152 -9.34 -27.99 -16.42
N ALA A 153 -10.40 -27.67 -15.69
CA ALA A 153 -10.79 -28.41 -14.48
C ALA A 153 -11.31 -29.83 -14.80
N ARG A 154 -11.45 -30.21 -16.08
CA ARG A 154 -11.89 -31.54 -16.57
C ARG A 154 -13.17 -32.05 -15.89
N GLY A 155 -14.16 -31.16 -15.75
CA GLY A 155 -15.43 -31.48 -15.09
C GLY A 155 -15.44 -31.27 -13.58
N GLY A 156 -14.27 -31.04 -12.95
CA GLY A 156 -14.12 -30.63 -11.56
C GLY A 156 -14.74 -29.26 -11.26
N ALA A 157 -14.77 -28.91 -9.98
CA ALA A 157 -15.43 -27.71 -9.46
C ALA A 157 -14.46 -26.65 -8.90
N PHE A 158 -13.16 -26.91 -8.95
CA PHE A 158 -12.15 -26.07 -8.34
C PHE A 158 -11.13 -25.56 -9.37
N MET A 159 -10.59 -24.37 -9.12
CA MET A 159 -9.46 -23.82 -9.85
C MET A 159 -8.63 -22.90 -8.95
N PHE A 160 -7.39 -22.64 -9.33
CA PHE A 160 -6.54 -21.70 -8.61
C PHE A 160 -6.63 -20.29 -9.18
N LEU A 161 -6.57 -19.30 -8.30
CA LEU A 161 -6.11 -17.96 -8.61
C LEU A 161 -4.63 -17.86 -8.19
N CYS A 162 -3.78 -17.52 -9.14
CA CYS A 162 -2.32 -17.51 -8.99
C CYS A 162 -1.75 -16.11 -9.19
N LYS A 163 -0.64 -15.80 -8.52
CA LYS A 163 0.24 -14.68 -8.89
C LYS A 163 1.33 -15.19 -9.83
N LEU A 164 1.62 -14.45 -10.89
CA LEU A 164 2.58 -14.83 -11.93
C LEU A 164 3.68 -13.77 -12.02
N LEU A 165 4.94 -14.19 -12.04
CA LEU A 165 6.10 -13.36 -12.35
C LEU A 165 6.46 -13.49 -13.81
N LEU A 166 6.35 -12.39 -14.54
CA LEU A 166 6.70 -12.31 -15.95
C LEU A 166 8.14 -11.84 -16.10
N GLY A 167 8.94 -12.70 -16.73
CA GLY A 167 10.31 -12.40 -17.11
C GLY A 167 10.39 -11.82 -18.52
N GLU A 168 11.38 -12.24 -19.29
CA GLU A 168 11.51 -11.92 -20.71
C GLU A 168 10.46 -12.69 -21.52
N GLU A 169 9.78 -12.01 -22.45
CA GLU A 169 8.80 -12.66 -23.33
C GLU A 169 9.50 -13.66 -24.25
N ARG A 170 8.83 -14.77 -24.54
CA ARG A 170 9.31 -15.97 -25.26
C ARG A 170 10.35 -16.80 -24.52
N VAL A 171 11.08 -16.24 -23.56
CA VAL A 171 12.03 -16.96 -22.70
C VAL A 171 11.34 -17.47 -21.43
N ASP A 172 10.80 -16.56 -20.62
CA ASP A 172 10.22 -16.85 -19.30
C ASP A 172 8.70 -16.96 -19.32
N HIS A 173 8.06 -16.33 -20.30
CA HIS A 173 6.63 -16.41 -20.50
C HIS A 173 6.25 -16.20 -21.96
N THR A 174 5.02 -16.49 -22.35
CA THR A 174 4.45 -16.15 -23.66
C THR A 174 3.02 -15.70 -23.46
N TRP A 175 2.65 -14.56 -24.05
CA TRP A 175 1.26 -14.13 -24.15
C TRP A 175 0.64 -14.71 -25.43
N VAL A 176 -0.51 -15.35 -25.30
CA VAL A 176 -1.28 -15.88 -26.43
C VAL A 176 -2.53 -15.04 -26.56
N ASP A 177 -2.57 -14.15 -27.56
CA ASP A 177 -3.58 -13.10 -27.64
C ASP A 177 -4.97 -13.63 -27.97
N GLU A 178 -5.08 -14.62 -28.85
CA GLU A 178 -6.35 -15.19 -29.30
C GLU A 178 -7.11 -15.87 -28.17
N ALA A 179 -6.37 -16.52 -27.27
CA ALA A 179 -6.92 -17.31 -26.18
C ALA A 179 -6.71 -16.67 -24.79
N LYS A 180 -6.11 -15.47 -24.76
CA LYS A 180 -5.85 -14.65 -23.57
C LYS A 180 -5.15 -15.42 -22.44
N TYR A 181 -4.13 -16.21 -22.80
CA TYR A 181 -3.30 -16.97 -21.85
C TYR A 181 -1.91 -16.37 -21.65
N TYR A 182 -1.40 -16.55 -20.45
CA TYR A 182 0.03 -16.60 -20.19
C TYR A 182 0.50 -18.05 -20.12
N VAL A 183 1.53 -18.37 -20.89
CA VAL A 183 2.30 -19.60 -20.78
C VAL A 183 3.57 -19.28 -20.02
N VAL A 184 3.65 -19.64 -18.74
CA VAL A 184 4.83 -19.42 -17.90
C VAL A 184 5.82 -20.56 -18.14
N LYS A 185 7.03 -20.19 -18.55
CA LYS A 185 8.12 -21.11 -18.89
C LYS A 185 9.12 -21.16 -17.74
N GLN A 186 8.64 -21.64 -16.59
CA GLN A 186 9.42 -21.63 -15.35
C GLN A 186 10.81 -22.24 -15.55
N ARG A 187 11.86 -21.43 -15.32
CA ARG A 187 13.26 -21.87 -15.33
C ARG A 187 13.54 -22.84 -14.20
N ASP A 188 14.57 -23.66 -14.35
CA ASP A 188 15.08 -24.47 -13.25
C ASP A 188 15.44 -23.57 -12.06
N LEU A 189 15.07 -24.03 -10.86
CA LEU A 189 15.26 -23.33 -9.59
C LEU A 189 14.47 -22.01 -9.47
N TYR A 190 13.51 -21.73 -10.34
CA TYR A 190 12.61 -20.58 -10.22
C TYR A 190 11.22 -21.05 -9.81
N VAL A 191 10.49 -20.18 -9.12
CA VAL A 191 9.07 -20.33 -8.81
C VAL A 191 8.35 -19.10 -9.34
N GLN A 192 7.84 -19.18 -10.57
CA GLN A 192 7.23 -18.04 -11.27
C GLN A 192 5.70 -17.98 -11.12
N ALA A 193 5.08 -19.03 -10.58
CA ALA A 193 3.65 -19.06 -10.31
C ALA A 193 3.40 -19.45 -8.85
N LEU A 194 2.71 -18.58 -8.12
CA LEU A 194 2.30 -18.80 -6.74
C LEU A 194 0.80 -19.08 -6.70
N PRO A 195 0.35 -20.30 -6.36
CA PRO A 195 -1.06 -20.56 -6.08
C PRO A 195 -1.44 -19.82 -4.79
N ALA A 196 -2.31 -18.81 -4.91
CA ALA A 196 -2.68 -17.95 -3.79
C ALA A 196 -4.03 -18.37 -3.17
N TYR A 197 -5.00 -18.69 -4.03
CA TYR A 197 -6.33 -19.13 -3.63
C TYR A 197 -6.80 -20.32 -4.45
N LEU A 198 -7.53 -21.21 -3.80
CA LEU A 198 -8.37 -22.21 -4.45
C LEU A 198 -9.82 -21.70 -4.38
N VAL A 199 -10.47 -21.58 -5.53
CA VAL A 199 -11.88 -21.18 -5.62
C VAL A 199 -12.73 -22.37 -6.06
N GLN A 200 -13.94 -22.45 -5.52
CA GLN A 200 -14.97 -23.37 -5.97
C GLN A 200 -16.02 -22.58 -6.75
N PHE A 201 -16.15 -22.87 -8.04
CA PHE A 201 -17.04 -22.13 -8.95
C PHE A 201 -18.38 -22.84 -9.22
N LYS A 202 -18.53 -24.09 -8.76
CA LYS A 202 -19.81 -24.81 -8.78
C LYS A 202 -19.90 -25.81 -7.62
N PRO A 203 -21.11 -26.25 -7.21
CA PRO A 203 -21.25 -27.26 -6.17
C PRO A 203 -20.55 -28.56 -6.54
N ALA A 204 -19.95 -29.23 -5.54
CA ALA A 204 -19.33 -30.54 -5.71
C ALA A 204 -19.40 -31.35 -4.40
N CYS A 205 -19.43 -32.67 -4.53
CA CYS A 205 -19.35 -33.63 -3.43
C CYS A 205 -18.06 -34.48 -3.52
N SER A 206 -17.02 -33.93 -4.14
CA SER A 206 -15.75 -34.62 -4.38
C SER A 206 -14.94 -34.84 -3.10
N GLN A 207 -13.85 -35.60 -3.20
CA GLN A 207 -12.91 -35.78 -2.07
C GLN A 207 -12.32 -34.43 -1.63
N VAL A 208 -11.96 -33.56 -2.57
CA VAL A 208 -11.49 -32.20 -2.27
C VAL A 208 -12.56 -31.41 -1.52
N SER A 209 -13.82 -31.46 -1.97
CA SER A 209 -14.95 -30.77 -1.31
C SER A 209 -15.15 -31.23 0.13
N ARG A 210 -15.16 -32.56 0.35
CA ARG A 210 -15.32 -33.16 1.69
C ARG A 210 -14.19 -32.76 2.62
N TRP A 211 -12.97 -32.69 2.11
CA TRP A 211 -11.83 -32.31 2.92
C TRP A 211 -11.80 -30.82 3.26
N LEU A 212 -12.07 -29.96 2.28
CA LEU A 212 -12.14 -28.52 2.49
C LEU A 212 -13.24 -28.10 3.48
N ALA A 213 -14.25 -28.96 3.69
CA ALA A 213 -15.25 -28.76 4.74
C ALA A 213 -14.67 -28.88 6.16
N TYR A 214 -13.55 -29.58 6.33
CA TYR A 214 -12.82 -29.69 7.60
C TYR A 214 -11.62 -28.73 7.68
N ALA A 215 -11.38 -27.93 6.63
CA ALA A 215 -10.32 -26.94 6.65
C ALA A 215 -10.55 -25.99 7.83
N GLN A 216 -9.54 -25.87 8.66
CA GLN A 216 -9.64 -25.04 9.85
C GLN A 216 -9.69 -23.56 9.43
N PRO A 217 -10.33 -22.69 10.23
CA PRO A 217 -10.03 -21.28 10.15
C PRO A 217 -8.51 -21.10 10.26
N PRO A 218 -7.92 -20.08 9.60
CA PRO A 218 -6.50 -19.83 9.71
C PRO A 218 -6.15 -19.84 11.20
N PRO A 219 -5.11 -20.59 11.63
CA PRO A 219 -4.74 -20.62 13.03
C PRO A 219 -4.66 -19.17 13.48
N ARG A 220 -5.45 -18.80 14.51
CA ARG A 220 -5.13 -17.59 15.27
C ARG A 220 -3.65 -17.72 15.54
N ALA A 221 -2.84 -16.72 15.18
CA ALA A 221 -1.39 -16.77 15.31
C ALA A 221 -0.99 -16.98 16.78
N GLU A 222 -1.13 -18.22 17.25
CA GLU A 222 -0.80 -18.77 18.56
C GLU A 222 0.45 -19.66 18.44
N GLU A 223 1.15 -19.61 17.31
CA GLU A 223 2.55 -20.02 17.28
C GLU A 223 3.39 -18.99 18.04
N ALA A 224 3.64 -19.35 19.30
CA ALA A 224 4.60 -18.76 20.19
C ALA A 224 5.94 -18.53 19.48
N GLY A 225 6.42 -17.29 19.45
CA GLY A 225 7.83 -17.06 19.11
C GLY A 225 8.24 -15.63 18.81
N THR A 226 7.63 -14.96 17.83
CA THR A 226 8.29 -13.77 17.26
C THR A 226 7.45 -12.51 17.30
N LEU A 227 6.13 -12.56 17.13
CA LEU A 227 5.29 -11.35 17.17
C LEU A 227 4.68 -11.07 18.53
N GLN A 228 4.25 -12.09 19.27
CA GLN A 228 3.95 -11.94 20.69
C GLN A 228 5.16 -11.45 21.49
N HIS A 229 6.39 -11.81 21.08
CA HIS A 229 7.63 -11.34 21.71
C HIS A 229 8.05 -9.93 21.26
N ARG A 230 7.83 -9.56 19.98
CA ARG A 230 8.18 -8.23 19.45
C ARG A 230 7.12 -7.15 19.69
N GLN A 231 5.85 -7.53 19.90
CA GLN A 231 4.80 -6.64 20.41
C GLN A 231 4.77 -6.59 21.95
N ARG A 232 5.75 -7.17 22.67
CA ARG A 232 5.73 -7.26 24.14
C ARG A 232 5.57 -5.92 24.83
N GLY A 233 4.49 -5.88 25.58
CA GLY A 233 3.99 -4.87 26.48
C GLY A 233 2.49 -5.02 26.45
N GLY A 234 1.88 -6.13 26.87
CA GLY A 234 2.30 -7.33 27.56
C GLY A 234 1.01 -8.16 27.67
N GLN A 235 1.05 -9.34 28.29
CA GLN A 235 -0.18 -10.02 28.75
C GLN A 235 -0.82 -9.31 29.96
N SER A 236 -0.47 -8.04 30.16
CA SER A 236 -0.84 -7.15 31.26
C SER A 236 -0.78 -5.70 30.79
N ALA A 237 -1.50 -4.81 31.47
CA ALA A 237 -1.36 -3.36 31.29
C ALA A 237 0.12 -2.96 31.51
N CYS A 238 0.63 -2.06 30.67
CA CYS A 238 2.06 -1.68 30.74
C CYS A 238 2.34 -0.82 31.97
N GLU A 239 3.51 -1.03 32.59
CA GLU A 239 4.01 -0.10 33.60
C GLU A 239 4.10 1.33 33.05
N ALA A 240 3.78 2.29 33.91
CA ALA A 240 3.85 3.71 33.61
C ALA A 240 5.21 4.10 33.02
N ARG A 241 5.22 4.85 31.90
CA ARG A 241 6.46 5.37 31.34
C ARG A 241 7.13 6.32 32.34
N ARG A 242 8.46 6.30 32.40
CA ARG A 242 9.23 7.16 33.32
C ARG A 242 9.12 8.64 32.98
N ASP A 243 8.89 8.96 31.71
CA ASP A 243 8.69 10.32 31.22
C ASP A 243 7.25 10.80 31.32
N ALA A 244 6.33 9.95 31.82
CA ALA A 244 4.93 10.30 31.90
C ALA A 244 4.65 11.35 32.98
N GLY A 245 3.80 12.33 32.66
CA GLY A 245 3.26 13.25 33.65
C GLY A 245 2.90 14.64 33.14
N MET A 246 2.72 15.59 34.05
CA MET A 246 2.25 16.95 33.78
C MET A 246 3.31 18.00 34.11
N ALA A 247 3.47 19.00 33.23
CA ALA A 247 4.25 20.22 33.52
C ALA A 247 3.40 21.48 33.68
N ALA A 248 2.21 21.51 33.07
CA ALA A 248 1.24 22.57 33.27
C ALA A 248 0.80 22.67 34.74
N ASP A 249 0.30 23.83 35.15
CA ASP A 249 -0.25 24.02 36.50
C ASP A 249 -1.56 23.27 36.69
N SER A 250 -2.32 23.08 35.60
CA SER A 250 -3.47 22.21 35.57
C SER A 250 -3.68 21.55 34.19
N THR A 251 -4.45 20.46 34.15
CA THR A 251 -4.86 19.84 32.89
C THR A 251 -6.29 19.32 32.87
N ARG A 252 -6.96 19.49 31.73
CA ARG A 252 -8.24 18.82 31.43
C ARG A 252 -8.08 17.60 30.54
N HIS A 253 -6.85 17.32 30.12
CA HIS A 253 -6.54 16.49 28.97
C HIS A 253 -5.55 15.42 29.38
N LEU A 254 -6.01 14.17 29.45
CA LEU A 254 -5.20 13.05 29.88
C LEU A 254 -5.00 12.07 28.73
N TRP A 255 -3.83 11.45 28.70
CA TRP A 255 -3.65 10.17 28.00
C TRP A 255 -3.38 9.09 29.05
N LEU A 256 -4.23 8.07 29.03
CA LEU A 256 -4.08 6.88 29.84
C LEU A 256 -3.35 5.83 29.01
N GLY A 257 -2.28 5.29 29.59
CA GLY A 257 -1.42 4.30 28.98
C GLY A 257 -2.14 3.01 28.61
N TRP A 258 -1.38 2.02 28.13
CA TRP A 258 -1.95 0.76 27.67
C TRP A 258 -2.76 0.07 28.77
N LEU A 259 -4.08 0.03 28.57
CA LEU A 259 -5.09 -0.54 29.44
C LEU A 259 -5.04 -2.08 29.42
N ALA A 260 -6.02 -2.72 30.04
CA ALA A 260 -6.10 -4.18 30.10
C ALA A 260 -6.16 -4.80 28.68
N PRO A 261 -5.33 -5.82 28.35
CA PRO A 261 -5.25 -6.38 26.99
C PRO A 261 -6.57 -6.89 26.42
N GLU A 262 -7.46 -7.42 27.26
CA GLU A 262 -8.78 -7.90 26.86
C GLU A 262 -9.68 -6.80 26.27
N LEU A 263 -9.40 -5.52 26.57
CA LEU A 263 -10.12 -4.38 26.01
C LEU A 263 -9.76 -4.12 24.53
N ALA A 264 -8.66 -4.69 24.02
CA ALA A 264 -8.24 -4.48 22.63
C ALA A 264 -9.30 -4.93 21.61
N SER A 265 -10.14 -5.89 21.98
CA SER A 265 -11.29 -6.38 21.20
C SER A 265 -12.65 -5.94 21.74
N ALA A 266 -12.69 -5.19 22.85
CA ALA A 266 -13.93 -4.72 23.45
C ALA A 266 -14.53 -3.53 22.67
N THR A 267 -15.81 -3.23 22.91
CA THR A 267 -16.49 -2.04 22.35
C THR A 267 -15.94 -0.75 22.93
N ASP A 268 -16.18 0.38 22.26
CA ASP A 268 -15.74 1.69 22.77
C ASP A 268 -16.47 2.04 24.09
N ASP A 269 -17.74 1.64 24.25
CA ASP A 269 -18.48 1.78 25.52
C ASP A 269 -17.83 1.01 26.67
N ALA A 270 -17.38 -0.24 26.42
CA ALA A 270 -16.70 -1.03 27.44
C ALA A 270 -15.35 -0.42 27.85
N ILE A 271 -14.67 0.29 26.93
CA ILE A 271 -13.45 1.03 27.24
C ILE A 271 -13.79 2.31 28.01
N TYR A 272 -14.86 3.00 27.64
CA TYR A 272 -15.37 4.16 28.37
C TYR A 272 -15.65 3.79 29.82
N ASP A 273 -16.43 2.74 30.08
CA ASP A 273 -16.81 2.30 31.42
C ASP A 273 -15.58 1.96 32.29
N ASP A 274 -14.61 1.26 31.70
CA ASP A 274 -13.38 0.87 32.38
C ASP A 274 -12.48 2.07 32.72
N VAL A 275 -12.38 3.03 31.81
CA VAL A 275 -11.67 4.30 32.05
C VAL A 275 -12.40 5.14 33.09
N ALA A 276 -13.73 5.20 33.03
CA ALA A 276 -14.56 5.93 33.98
C ALA A 276 -14.42 5.34 35.41
N ASP A 277 -14.36 4.02 35.56
CA ASP A 277 -14.08 3.38 36.86
C ASP A 277 -12.69 3.75 37.41
N PHE A 278 -11.66 3.75 36.55
CA PHE A 278 -10.32 4.18 36.96
C PHE A 278 -10.30 5.66 37.40
N LEU A 279 -11.10 6.50 36.76
CA LEU A 279 -11.23 7.93 37.00
C LEU A 279 -12.42 8.30 37.89
N ARG A 280 -13.01 7.37 38.65
CA ARG A 280 -14.27 7.54 39.40
C ARG A 280 -14.41 8.78 40.30
N ASP A 281 -13.30 9.39 40.70
CA ASP A 281 -13.29 10.60 41.53
C ASP A 281 -13.29 11.89 40.69
N LEU A 282 -13.32 11.77 39.37
CA LEU A 282 -13.27 12.85 38.39
C LEU A 282 -14.48 12.74 37.46
N GLN A 283 -15.05 13.89 37.11
CA GLN A 283 -16.10 13.94 36.10
C GLN A 283 -15.48 13.84 34.70
N VAL A 284 -15.69 12.70 34.04
CA VAL A 284 -15.22 12.44 32.67
C VAL A 284 -16.24 12.96 31.67
N GLU A 285 -15.83 13.90 30.80
CA GLU A 285 -16.69 14.38 29.70
C GLU A 285 -16.58 13.47 28.48
N GLU A 286 -15.39 12.99 28.16
CA GLU A 286 -15.11 12.29 26.91
C GLU A 286 -13.99 11.26 27.10
N VAL A 287 -14.17 10.07 26.53
CA VAL A 287 -13.13 9.04 26.40
C VAL A 287 -13.04 8.65 24.94
N LEU A 288 -11.84 8.74 24.38
CA LEU A 288 -11.54 8.35 23.01
C LEU A 288 -10.51 7.20 23.03
N PRO A 289 -10.92 5.97 22.69
CA PRO A 289 -10.01 4.84 22.62
C PRO A 289 -8.89 5.02 21.57
N GLU A 290 -7.65 4.76 21.95
CA GLU A 290 -6.52 4.63 21.02
C GLU A 290 -6.15 3.16 20.84
N ARG A 291 -6.48 2.58 19.69
CA ARG A 291 -6.12 1.19 19.37
C ARG A 291 -4.85 1.13 18.54
N ASN A 292 -3.82 0.47 19.07
CA ASN A 292 -2.57 0.22 18.36
C ASN A 292 -2.23 -1.28 18.36
N GLY A 293 -2.61 -1.97 17.28
CA GLY A 293 -2.31 -3.39 17.16
C GLY A 293 -3.18 -4.24 18.07
N ALA A 294 -2.57 -4.80 19.13
CA ALA A 294 -3.20 -5.57 20.20
C ALA A 294 -3.25 -4.80 21.53
N ARG A 295 -2.90 -3.50 21.52
CA ARG A 295 -2.95 -2.63 22.70
C ARG A 295 -4.05 -1.59 22.53
N VAL A 296 -4.60 -1.17 23.65
CA VAL A 296 -5.56 -0.08 23.72
C VAL A 296 -5.18 0.88 24.83
N GLY A 297 -5.14 2.17 24.53
CA GLY A 297 -5.03 3.28 25.48
C GLY A 297 -6.27 4.16 25.36
N ALA A 298 -6.30 5.28 26.09
CA ALA A 298 -7.42 6.21 25.98
C ALA A 298 -6.98 7.66 26.15
N TYR A 299 -7.47 8.54 25.28
CA TYR A 299 -7.47 9.97 25.53
C TYR A 299 -8.72 10.33 26.32
N VAL A 300 -8.56 11.14 27.36
CA VAL A 300 -9.66 11.52 28.25
C VAL A 300 -9.72 13.02 28.41
N ARG A 301 -10.93 13.57 28.27
CA ARG A 301 -11.23 14.95 28.67
C ARG A 301 -12.05 14.94 29.96
N VAL A 302 -11.54 15.62 30.99
CA VAL A 302 -12.26 15.80 32.26
C VAL A 302 -12.98 17.16 32.28
N ALA A 303 -14.08 17.22 33.02
CA ALA A 303 -14.90 18.42 33.13
C ALA A 303 -14.16 19.57 33.80
N GLU A 304 -13.47 19.27 34.89
CA GLU A 304 -12.71 20.25 35.67
C GLU A 304 -11.20 20.07 35.50
N PRO A 305 -10.42 21.17 35.41
CA PRO A 305 -8.96 21.09 35.36
C PRO A 305 -8.37 20.44 36.62
N LEU A 306 -7.54 19.41 36.42
CA LEU A 306 -6.76 18.74 37.46
C LEU A 306 -5.52 19.55 37.82
N GLY A 307 -5.34 19.89 39.10
CA GLY A 307 -4.09 20.47 39.59
C GLY A 307 -2.96 19.45 39.71
N LYS A 308 -1.72 19.91 39.93
CA LYS A 308 -0.52 19.05 40.08
C LYS A 308 -0.65 17.98 41.16
N GLN A 309 -1.33 18.30 42.26
CA GLN A 309 -1.52 17.37 43.38
C GLN A 309 -2.47 16.23 42.99
N ASP A 310 -3.61 16.54 42.40
CA ASP A 310 -4.60 15.55 41.96
C ASP A 310 -4.05 14.69 40.82
N PHE A 311 -3.33 15.30 39.88
CA PHE A 311 -2.63 14.57 38.83
C PHE A 311 -1.62 13.57 39.41
N SER A 312 -0.80 13.98 40.38
CA SER A 312 0.19 13.10 41.02
C SER A 312 -0.48 11.96 41.80
N SER A 313 -1.59 12.26 42.48
CA SER A 313 -2.43 11.26 43.13
C SER A 313 -2.92 10.22 42.11
N LEU A 314 -3.47 10.69 40.98
CA LEU A 314 -3.94 9.82 39.90
C LEU A 314 -2.82 8.96 39.29
N GLN A 315 -1.62 9.50 39.07
CA GLN A 315 -0.47 8.75 38.55
C GLN A 315 0.06 7.67 39.52
N SER A 316 -0.24 7.83 40.82
CA SER A 316 0.08 6.83 41.85
C SER A 316 -0.96 5.72 41.95
N ARG A 317 -2.16 5.93 41.40
CA ARG A 317 -3.29 5.00 41.48
C ARG A 317 -3.01 3.71 40.72
N ARG A 318 -3.49 2.60 41.27
CA ARG A 318 -3.49 1.31 40.58
C ARG A 318 -4.75 1.14 39.74
N TYR A 319 -4.58 1.02 38.44
CA TYR A 319 -5.60 0.60 37.49
C TYR A 319 -6.08 -0.82 37.80
N ARG A 320 -7.40 -0.96 37.94
CA ARG A 320 -8.11 -2.17 38.43
C ARG A 320 -7.51 -2.75 39.74
N GLY A 321 -6.92 -1.88 40.58
CA GLY A 321 -6.23 -2.28 41.81
C GLY A 321 -4.92 -3.07 41.61
N LYS A 322 -4.54 -3.38 40.37
CA LYS A 322 -3.45 -4.32 40.05
C LYS A 322 -2.21 -3.64 39.48
N PHE A 323 -2.38 -2.75 38.51
CA PHE A 323 -1.27 -2.26 37.68
C PHE A 323 -1.11 -0.74 37.78
N ARG A 324 0.10 -0.22 37.64
CA ARG A 324 0.31 1.23 37.42
C ARG A 324 0.40 1.48 35.92
N ILE A 325 -0.58 2.18 35.37
CA ILE A 325 -0.57 2.60 33.96
C ILE A 325 0.03 4.01 33.83
N SER A 326 0.42 4.38 32.61
CA SER A 326 0.86 5.75 32.33
C SER A 326 -0.33 6.71 32.47
N VAL A 327 -0.12 7.86 33.10
CA VAL A 327 -1.05 8.98 33.09
C VAL A 327 -0.24 10.18 32.62
N ASP A 328 -0.61 10.70 31.46
CA ASP A 328 0.12 11.73 30.74
C ASP A 328 -0.75 12.97 30.56
N ASP A 329 -0.14 14.16 30.68
CA ASP A 329 -0.79 15.39 30.25
C ASP A 329 -0.79 15.46 28.72
N ALA A 330 -1.97 15.28 28.14
CA ALA A 330 -2.20 15.24 26.70
C ALA A 330 -2.54 16.60 26.10
N GLN A 331 -2.33 17.70 26.84
CA GLN A 331 -2.50 19.03 26.28
C GLN A 331 -1.70 19.22 25.00
N PRO A 332 -2.30 19.78 23.93
CA PRO A 332 -1.58 20.12 22.71
C PRO A 332 -0.37 21.03 22.94
N THR A 333 -0.41 21.84 24.00
CA THR A 333 0.63 22.80 24.38
C THR A 333 1.51 22.33 25.53
N ASN A 334 1.50 21.04 25.89
CA ASN A 334 2.28 20.55 27.01
C ASN A 334 3.78 20.89 26.82
N PRO A 335 4.37 21.77 27.66
CA PRO A 335 5.75 22.21 27.49
C PRO A 335 6.77 21.07 27.68
N ARG A 336 6.36 19.92 28.26
CA ARG A 336 7.21 18.71 28.31
C ARG A 336 7.38 18.02 26.96
N CYS A 337 6.48 18.25 26.01
CA CYS A 337 6.52 17.67 24.67
C CYS A 337 7.18 18.60 23.66
N ALA A 338 7.03 19.91 23.84
CA ALA A 338 7.67 20.93 23.01
C ALA A 338 9.20 20.75 22.98
N GLY A 339 9.80 20.82 21.79
CA GLY A 339 11.25 20.64 21.62
C GLY A 339 11.70 19.18 21.60
N LYS A 340 10.81 18.21 21.87
CA LYS A 340 11.15 16.78 21.88
C LYS A 340 10.58 16.09 20.66
N ALA A 341 11.40 15.25 20.04
CA ALA A 341 10.98 14.42 18.91
C ALA A 341 9.87 13.44 19.33
N CYS A 342 8.85 13.31 18.47
CA CYS A 342 7.72 12.41 18.70
C CYS A 342 8.17 10.95 18.86
N PRO A 343 7.82 10.27 19.99
CA PRO A 343 8.11 8.86 20.20
C PRO A 343 7.50 7.92 19.16
N ARG A 344 6.37 8.29 18.54
CA ARG A 344 5.76 7.50 17.44
C ARG A 344 6.53 7.66 16.12
N LEU A 345 7.20 8.80 15.93
CA LEU A 345 8.05 9.05 14.77
C LEU A 345 9.42 8.37 14.93
N THR A 346 10.02 8.45 16.11
CA THR A 346 11.33 7.85 16.42
C THR A 346 11.25 6.37 16.80
N GLY A 347 10.05 5.90 17.16
CA GLY A 347 9.78 4.51 17.51
C GLY A 347 9.55 3.60 16.29
N PRO A 348 9.21 2.33 16.54
CA PRO A 348 9.10 1.31 15.49
C PRO A 348 8.07 1.60 14.39
N SER A 349 7.06 2.45 14.66
CA SER A 349 6.07 2.86 13.66
C SER A 349 6.64 3.79 12.58
N GLY A 350 7.68 4.57 12.88
CA GLY A 350 8.25 5.54 11.95
C GLY A 350 7.27 6.63 11.48
N TYR A 351 6.11 6.76 12.12
CA TYR A 351 5.00 7.57 11.67
C TYR A 351 4.08 7.94 12.85
N CYS A 352 3.56 9.17 12.85
CA CYS A 352 2.62 9.65 13.87
C CYS A 352 1.46 10.38 13.20
N ARG A 353 0.23 9.85 13.22
CA ARG A 353 -0.89 10.51 12.53
C ARG A 353 -1.13 11.97 12.97
N GLY A 354 -0.86 12.29 14.23
CA GLY A 354 -1.04 13.63 14.77
C GLY A 354 -0.02 14.68 14.26
N TRP A 355 0.89 14.32 13.34
CA TRP A 355 1.91 15.25 12.83
C TRP A 355 1.34 16.41 11.99
N ASN A 356 0.18 16.19 11.34
CA ASN A 356 -0.49 17.16 10.46
C ASN A 356 -1.93 17.46 10.89
N ILE A 357 -2.29 17.11 12.12
CA ILE A 357 -3.60 17.40 12.72
C ILE A 357 -3.36 18.36 13.88
N ALA A 358 -4.10 19.46 13.94
CA ALA A 358 -4.04 20.41 15.05
C ALA A 358 -5.16 20.17 16.08
N GLY A 359 -6.32 19.65 15.65
CA GLY A 359 -7.49 19.44 16.50
C GLY A 359 -8.77 19.34 15.68
N HIS A 360 -8.95 18.22 14.97
CA HIS A 360 -10.19 17.93 14.24
C HIS A 360 -11.37 17.70 15.21
N GLN A 361 -12.59 18.13 14.89
CA GLN A 361 -13.76 18.02 15.79
C GLN A 361 -13.99 16.60 16.34
N ALA A 362 -13.80 15.57 15.51
CA ALA A 362 -13.91 14.16 15.91
C ALA A 362 -12.65 13.56 16.57
N TRP A 363 -11.50 14.24 16.54
CA TRP A 363 -10.22 13.69 17.01
C TRP A 363 -9.48 14.55 18.03
N GLN A 364 -9.95 15.79 18.30
CA GLN A 364 -9.51 16.83 19.27
C GLN A 364 -8.00 17.01 19.55
N TRP A 365 -7.10 16.26 18.92
CA TRP A 365 -5.73 16.08 19.39
C TRP A 365 -4.76 16.00 18.22
N GLY A 366 -4.01 17.08 18.02
CA GLY A 366 -2.71 17.01 17.38
C GLY A 366 -1.68 16.33 18.27
N CYS A 367 -0.61 15.80 17.67
CA CYS A 367 0.48 15.26 18.48
C CYS A 367 1.30 16.44 19.04
N PRO A 368 1.48 16.57 20.37
CA PRO A 368 2.13 17.72 21.00
C PRO A 368 3.66 17.70 20.89
N PHE A 369 4.22 16.65 20.30
CA PHE A 369 5.66 16.50 20.10
C PHE A 369 6.11 17.08 18.75
N ASP A 370 7.39 17.37 18.62
CA ASP A 370 7.96 17.83 17.36
C ASP A 370 8.04 16.66 16.36
N HIS A 371 7.75 16.96 15.09
CA HIS A 371 7.88 16.02 13.97
C HIS A 371 8.92 16.50 12.96
N PRO A 372 10.20 16.65 13.39
CA PRO A 372 11.25 17.16 12.54
C PRO A 372 11.37 16.32 11.26
N LEU A 373 11.46 17.00 10.11
CA LEU A 373 11.46 16.36 8.80
C LEU A 373 12.56 15.30 8.67
N GLN A 374 13.73 15.55 9.26
CA GLN A 374 14.90 14.68 9.24
C GLN A 374 14.70 13.33 9.93
N LEU A 375 13.70 13.21 10.81
CA LEU A 375 13.37 11.93 11.47
C LEU A 375 12.32 11.13 10.69
N ARG A 376 11.79 11.66 9.58
CA ARG A 376 10.90 10.88 8.71
C ARG A 376 11.72 9.78 8.01
N PRO A 377 11.21 8.54 7.96
CA PRO A 377 11.89 7.45 7.24
C PRO A 377 12.17 7.77 5.77
N THR A 378 11.36 8.64 5.18
CA THR A 378 11.43 9.07 3.78
C THR A 378 12.16 10.41 3.59
N HIS A 379 12.82 10.99 4.61
CA HIS A 379 13.40 12.33 4.52
C HIS A 379 14.38 12.47 3.35
N ASN A 380 15.29 11.51 3.22
CA ASN A 380 16.29 11.43 2.17
C ASN A 380 15.91 10.43 1.07
N ALA A 381 14.63 10.06 0.99
CA ALA A 381 14.18 9.15 -0.04
C ALA A 381 14.30 9.83 -1.42
N THR A 382 14.79 9.09 -2.39
CA THR A 382 14.76 9.47 -3.79
C THR A 382 13.82 8.53 -4.53
N TYR A 383 13.32 8.99 -5.67
CA TYR A 383 12.54 8.18 -6.56
C TYR A 383 13.05 8.31 -8.00
N SER A 384 12.87 7.25 -8.77
CA SER A 384 12.95 7.29 -10.22
C SER A 384 11.61 6.87 -10.81
N LEU A 385 11.42 7.21 -12.08
CA LEU A 385 10.28 6.78 -12.87
C LEU A 385 10.79 5.85 -13.97
N GLU A 386 10.33 4.61 -13.97
CA GLU A 386 10.59 3.64 -15.02
C GLU A 386 9.41 3.65 -15.99
N ASP A 387 9.65 3.84 -17.28
CA ASP A 387 8.59 3.72 -18.27
C ASP A 387 8.09 2.27 -18.29
N VAL A 388 6.77 2.10 -18.34
CA VAL A 388 6.11 0.82 -18.59
C VAL A 388 5.66 0.87 -20.05
N PRO A 389 6.35 0.18 -20.98
CA PRO A 389 6.04 0.29 -22.40
C PRO A 389 4.64 -0.24 -22.72
N PRO A 390 3.96 0.34 -23.74
CA PRO A 390 2.75 -0.25 -24.30
C PRO A 390 2.97 -1.72 -24.70
N ARG A 391 1.91 -2.54 -24.65
CA ARG A 391 1.94 -3.99 -24.96
C ARG A 391 2.74 -4.84 -23.98
N THR A 392 3.22 -4.27 -22.88
CA THR A 392 3.62 -5.09 -21.73
C THR A 392 2.38 -5.56 -20.98
N ALA A 393 2.45 -6.73 -20.37
CA ALA A 393 1.32 -7.28 -19.61
C ALA A 393 0.77 -6.29 -18.57
N LYS A 394 1.66 -5.53 -17.91
CA LYS A 394 1.26 -4.55 -16.92
C LYS A 394 0.61 -3.31 -17.54
N TYR A 395 1.10 -2.83 -18.67
CA TYR A 395 0.46 -1.72 -19.39
C TYR A 395 -0.95 -2.12 -19.84
N ASP A 396 -1.09 -3.30 -20.44
CA ASP A 396 -2.36 -3.77 -20.98
C ASP A 396 -3.39 -4.02 -19.87
N GLU A 397 -2.96 -4.50 -18.70
CA GLU A 397 -3.80 -4.59 -17.49
C GLU A 397 -4.34 -3.21 -17.09
N ILE A 398 -3.45 -2.21 -16.98
CA ILE A 398 -3.80 -0.84 -16.61
C ILE A 398 -4.72 -0.20 -17.66
N GLU A 399 -4.43 -0.39 -18.95
CA GLU A 399 -5.22 0.15 -20.06
C GLU A 399 -6.61 -0.47 -20.13
N THR A 400 -6.71 -1.79 -19.94
CA THR A 400 -7.99 -2.49 -19.89
C THR A 400 -8.83 -1.99 -18.72
N ALA A 401 -8.26 -1.95 -17.51
CA ALA A 401 -8.95 -1.49 -16.31
C ALA A 401 -9.37 -0.01 -16.41
N PHE A 402 -8.54 0.83 -17.02
CA PHE A 402 -8.85 2.25 -17.25
C PHE A 402 -9.99 2.42 -18.26
N SER A 403 -9.95 1.69 -19.37
CA SER A 403 -10.96 1.75 -20.44
C SER A 403 -12.32 1.24 -19.96
N GLN A 404 -12.34 0.17 -19.16
CA GLN A 404 -13.56 -0.36 -18.52
C GLN A 404 -14.19 0.60 -17.50
N ALA A 405 -13.44 1.60 -17.01
CA ALA A 405 -13.96 2.58 -16.06
C ALA A 405 -14.83 3.65 -16.72
N ALA A 406 -14.91 3.70 -18.05
CA ALA A 406 -15.74 4.66 -18.78
C ALA A 406 -17.24 4.56 -18.41
N PRO A 407 -18.03 5.64 -18.59
CA PRO A 407 -17.64 6.96 -19.10
C PRO A 407 -16.90 7.81 -18.06
N PHE A 408 -16.01 8.70 -18.50
CA PHE A 408 -15.39 9.69 -17.63
C PHE A 408 -16.21 10.99 -17.63
N HIS A 409 -16.07 11.79 -16.58
CA HIS A 409 -16.90 12.97 -16.34
C HIS A 409 -16.67 14.13 -17.35
N ASP A 410 -15.55 14.13 -18.05
CA ASP A 410 -15.07 15.17 -18.96
C ASP A 410 -14.60 14.58 -20.31
N GLY A 411 -15.19 13.44 -20.71
CA GLY A 411 -15.00 12.85 -22.03
C GLY A 411 -14.48 11.41 -21.98
N GLN A 412 -13.58 11.08 -22.91
CA GLN A 412 -12.94 9.77 -23.00
C GLN A 412 -11.41 9.97 -23.02
N PRO A 413 -10.78 10.15 -21.85
CA PRO A 413 -9.35 10.28 -21.77
C PRO A 413 -8.67 9.02 -22.33
N ARG A 414 -7.50 9.20 -22.93
CA ARG A 414 -6.63 8.12 -23.39
C ARG A 414 -5.36 8.08 -22.54
N ILE A 415 -4.84 6.89 -22.29
CA ILE A 415 -3.53 6.75 -21.65
C ILE A 415 -2.47 7.19 -22.64
N VAL A 416 -1.67 8.20 -22.25
CA VAL A 416 -0.54 8.70 -23.06
C VAL A 416 0.81 8.12 -22.60
N GLY A 417 0.84 7.46 -21.45
CA GLY A 417 2.02 6.83 -20.90
C GLY A 417 1.76 6.29 -19.50
N VAL A 418 2.49 5.24 -19.13
CA VAL A 418 2.47 4.65 -17.78
C VAL A 418 3.90 4.62 -17.27
N ARG A 419 4.09 5.12 -16.05
CA ARG A 419 5.39 5.12 -15.37
C ARG A 419 5.27 4.44 -14.02
N ARG A 420 6.13 3.47 -13.76
CA ARG A 420 6.29 2.83 -12.46
C ARG A 420 7.14 3.72 -11.58
N VAL A 421 6.67 3.96 -10.36
CA VAL A 421 7.42 4.68 -9.33
C VAL A 421 8.37 3.70 -8.65
N VAL A 422 9.65 4.04 -8.62
CA VAL A 422 10.66 3.27 -7.90
C VAL A 422 11.20 4.13 -6.75
N ASN A 423 10.77 3.81 -5.53
CA ASN A 423 11.24 4.46 -4.30
C ASN A 423 11.51 3.37 -3.25
N GLN A 424 12.79 3.10 -2.98
CA GLN A 424 13.22 2.01 -2.10
C GLN A 424 12.76 2.21 -0.65
N ALA A 425 12.72 3.45 -0.16
CA ALA A 425 12.29 3.73 1.20
C ALA A 425 10.80 3.41 1.39
N LEU A 426 9.95 3.87 0.46
CA LEU A 426 8.51 3.59 0.48
C LEU A 426 8.21 2.11 0.29
N GLN A 427 8.90 1.45 -0.64
CA GLN A 427 8.77 0.02 -0.86
C GLN A 427 9.07 -0.78 0.41
N LYS A 428 10.19 -0.50 1.07
CA LYS A 428 10.58 -1.14 2.32
C LYS A 428 9.51 -0.95 3.40
N MET A 429 8.99 0.26 3.56
CA MET A 429 7.92 0.54 4.53
C MET A 429 6.63 -0.23 4.21
N TYR A 430 6.26 -0.30 2.94
CA TYR A 430 5.09 -1.06 2.50
C TYR A 430 5.23 -2.56 2.79
N GLU A 431 6.39 -3.16 2.45
CA GLU A 431 6.67 -4.57 2.69
C GLU A 431 6.70 -4.91 4.18
N GLN A 432 7.34 -4.07 5.00
CA GLN A 432 7.31 -4.20 6.46
C GLN A 432 5.88 -4.17 7.01
N ARG A 433 5.04 -3.28 6.50
CA ARG A 433 3.63 -3.19 6.93
C ARG A 433 2.82 -4.39 6.46
N ARG A 434 3.02 -4.85 5.23
CA ARG A 434 2.37 -6.05 4.70
C ARG A 434 2.72 -7.28 5.53
N ASN A 435 4.01 -7.51 5.79
CA ASN A 435 4.48 -8.62 6.62
C ASN A 435 3.92 -8.54 8.04
N PHE A 436 3.84 -7.33 8.62
CA PHE A 436 3.19 -7.13 9.92
C PHE A 436 1.71 -7.53 9.88
N LEU A 437 0.95 -7.14 8.85
CA LEU A 437 -0.46 -7.51 8.70
C LEU A 437 -0.63 -9.00 8.51
N GLU A 438 0.22 -9.62 7.69
CA GLU A 438 0.24 -11.05 7.45
C GLU A 438 0.49 -11.83 8.73
N GLN A 439 1.49 -11.45 9.51
CA GLN A 439 1.77 -12.14 10.77
C GLN A 439 0.71 -11.83 11.86
N LYS A 440 0.11 -10.62 11.86
CA LYS A 440 -0.95 -10.24 12.83
C LYS A 440 -2.27 -10.96 12.55
N HIS A 441 -2.64 -11.08 11.28
CA HIS A 441 -3.95 -11.58 10.87
C HIS A 441 -3.92 -12.98 10.25
N GLY A 442 -2.72 -13.57 10.09
CA GLY A 442 -2.49 -14.78 9.31
C GLY A 442 -2.57 -14.56 7.79
N PHE A 443 -2.81 -13.32 7.34
CA PHE A 443 -2.86 -12.98 5.91
C PHE A 443 -2.76 -11.46 5.70
N SER A 444 -2.34 -11.07 4.50
CA SER A 444 -2.47 -9.70 3.98
C SER A 444 -3.13 -9.77 2.60
N MET A 445 -3.84 -8.71 2.21
CA MET A 445 -4.41 -8.58 0.87
C MET A 445 -3.95 -7.27 0.25
N GLU A 446 -3.64 -7.34 -1.03
CA GLU A 446 -3.22 -6.20 -1.84
C GLU A 446 -4.27 -5.99 -2.92
N LYS A 447 -4.68 -4.74 -3.13
CA LYS A 447 -5.54 -4.33 -4.23
C LYS A 447 -4.94 -3.07 -4.84
N GLU A 448 -4.78 -3.07 -6.15
CA GLU A 448 -4.40 -1.88 -6.89
C GLU A 448 -5.62 -0.98 -7.05
N LEU A 449 -5.45 0.31 -6.78
CA LEU A 449 -6.52 1.29 -6.78
C LEU A 449 -6.00 2.61 -7.37
N TRP A 450 -6.94 3.42 -7.84
CA TRP A 450 -6.68 4.68 -8.51
C TRP A 450 -6.70 5.86 -7.54
N HIS A 451 -5.73 6.76 -7.65
CA HIS A 451 -5.70 8.04 -6.94
C HIS A 451 -5.47 9.18 -7.92
N GLY A 452 -6.42 10.12 -7.99
CA GLY A 452 -6.27 11.36 -8.76
C GLY A 452 -5.81 12.49 -7.87
N THR A 453 -4.86 13.31 -8.33
CA THR A 453 -4.29 14.42 -7.55
C THR A 453 -3.86 15.58 -8.43
N ASN A 454 -3.45 16.70 -7.81
CA ASN A 454 -2.84 17.80 -8.53
C ASN A 454 -1.38 17.48 -8.90
N CYS A 455 -0.97 17.79 -10.12
CA CYS A 455 0.39 17.48 -10.58
C CYS A 455 1.50 18.13 -9.72
N LYS A 456 1.25 19.28 -9.09
CA LYS A 456 2.19 19.97 -8.19
C LYS A 456 2.38 19.24 -6.84
N ALA A 457 1.51 18.29 -6.51
CA ALA A 457 1.65 17.43 -5.34
C ALA A 457 2.45 16.16 -5.63
N ILE A 458 2.55 15.75 -6.91
CA ILE A 458 3.23 14.50 -7.31
C ILE A 458 4.63 14.38 -6.69
N PRO A 459 5.54 15.38 -6.75
CA PRO A 459 6.88 15.23 -6.18
C PRO A 459 6.87 14.89 -4.68
N GLU A 460 5.97 15.49 -3.89
CA GLU A 460 5.83 15.19 -2.47
C GLU A 460 5.34 13.74 -2.25
N LEU A 461 4.34 13.32 -3.03
CA LEU A 461 3.73 11.99 -2.92
C LEU A 461 4.69 10.88 -3.38
N LEU A 462 5.52 11.14 -4.39
CA LEU A 462 6.51 10.18 -4.86
C LEU A 462 7.68 10.02 -3.89
N THR A 463 8.02 11.08 -3.13
CA THR A 463 9.06 11.03 -2.09
C THR A 463 8.55 10.41 -0.79
N HIS A 464 7.38 10.83 -0.32
CA HIS A 464 6.89 10.56 1.03
C HIS A 464 5.66 9.62 1.07
N GLY A 465 5.16 9.18 -0.08
CA GLY A 465 3.96 8.35 -0.18
C GLY A 465 2.68 9.15 -0.01
N LEU A 466 1.54 8.48 -0.17
CA LEU A 466 0.23 9.08 0.11
C LEU A 466 0.09 9.31 1.62
N GLN A 467 -0.05 10.56 2.02
CA GLN A 467 -0.23 10.96 3.41
C GLN A 467 -1.72 11.20 3.68
N PRO A 468 -2.24 10.75 4.83
CA PRO A 468 -3.61 11.09 5.22
C PRO A 468 -3.82 12.62 5.29
N PRO A 469 -5.05 13.11 5.02
CA PRO A 469 -5.33 14.54 4.95
C PRO A 469 -5.08 15.24 6.29
N SER A 470 -4.58 16.47 6.20
CA SER A 470 -4.51 17.42 7.31
C SER A 470 -5.90 18.00 7.62
N ASP A 471 -6.08 18.55 8.82
CA ASP A 471 -7.27 19.29 9.24
C ASP A 471 -7.21 20.80 8.94
N ARG A 472 -6.22 21.23 8.15
CA ARG A 472 -6.06 22.62 7.74
C ARG A 472 -6.09 22.80 6.22
N ALA A 473 -6.65 23.93 5.80
CA ALA A 473 -6.63 24.38 4.43
C ALA A 473 -5.22 24.90 4.05
N PRO A 474 -4.80 24.73 2.78
CA PRO A 474 -3.54 25.27 2.32
C PRO A 474 -3.62 26.80 2.19
N GLY A 475 -2.75 27.52 2.90
CA GLY A 475 -2.61 28.97 2.73
C GLY A 475 -2.06 29.29 1.34
N ALA A 476 -2.59 30.33 0.67
CA ALA A 476 -2.21 30.68 -0.70
C ALA A 476 -0.70 30.95 -0.87
N ALA A 477 -0.07 31.57 0.14
CA ALA A 477 1.36 31.86 0.15
C ALA A 477 2.25 30.67 0.56
N CYS A 478 1.67 29.51 0.86
CA CYS A 478 2.46 28.35 1.31
C CYS A 478 3.28 27.78 0.13
N PRO A 479 4.62 27.72 0.22
CA PRO A 479 5.44 27.18 -0.87
C PRO A 479 5.20 25.67 -1.11
N LYS A 480 4.76 24.97 -0.06
CA LYS A 480 4.53 23.52 -0.12
C LYS A 480 3.12 23.14 -0.56
N SER A 481 2.10 23.89 -0.15
CA SER A 481 0.69 23.53 -0.41
C SER A 481 -0.13 24.57 -1.16
N GLY A 482 0.30 25.84 -1.15
CA GLY A 482 -0.40 26.96 -1.76
C GLY A 482 -0.36 26.90 -3.29
N GLY A 483 -1.42 27.35 -3.95
CA GLY A 483 -1.51 27.39 -5.41
C GLY A 483 -1.51 26.00 -6.10
N LYS A 484 -1.78 24.93 -5.34
CA LYS A 484 -1.83 23.53 -5.84
C LYS A 484 -3.26 22.98 -5.95
N GLY A 485 -4.29 23.79 -5.74
CA GLY A 485 -5.69 23.33 -5.80
C GLY A 485 -6.02 22.19 -4.82
N LEU A 486 -5.23 22.02 -3.76
CA LEU A 486 -5.44 21.00 -2.74
C LEU A 486 -6.55 21.44 -1.79
N CYS A 487 -7.39 20.51 -1.37
CA CYS A 487 -8.39 20.78 -0.34
C CYS A 487 -7.75 20.87 1.06
N THR A 488 -6.72 20.06 1.31
CA THR A 488 -5.99 19.99 2.59
C THR A 488 -4.50 20.18 2.39
N THR A 489 -3.79 20.70 3.40
CA THR A 489 -2.34 20.94 3.31
C THR A 489 -1.51 19.65 3.36
N LEU A 490 -0.35 19.67 2.68
CA LEU A 490 0.74 18.68 2.79
C LEU A 490 1.73 19.01 3.92
N CYS A 491 1.50 20.11 4.66
CA CYS A 491 2.37 20.60 5.71
C CYS A 491 2.03 19.98 7.08
N GLY A 492 2.96 20.13 8.02
CA GLY A 492 2.70 19.82 9.42
C GLY A 492 2.00 20.96 10.14
N THR A 493 1.68 20.75 11.41
CA THR A 493 1.00 21.72 12.28
C THR A 493 1.80 23.01 12.50
N GLU A 494 3.12 22.95 12.32
CA GLU A 494 4.08 24.04 12.45
C GLU A 494 4.09 25.03 11.28
N CYS A 495 3.36 24.76 10.19
CA CYS A 495 3.36 25.64 9.03
C CYS A 495 2.85 27.05 9.36
N ALA A 496 3.65 28.07 9.08
CA ALA A 496 3.26 29.46 9.29
C ALA A 496 2.11 29.92 8.38
N HIS A 497 1.91 29.27 7.23
CA HIS A 497 0.91 29.66 6.23
C HIS A 497 -0.39 28.87 6.30
N CYS A 498 -0.33 27.57 6.61
CA CYS A 498 -1.50 26.69 6.64
C CYS A 498 -2.06 26.64 8.06
N ARG A 499 -2.83 27.67 8.43
CA ARG A 499 -3.40 27.83 9.79
C ARG A 499 -4.91 27.68 9.83
N GLU A 500 -5.59 28.05 8.75
CA GLU A 500 -7.04 27.99 8.67
C GLU A 500 -7.54 26.55 8.76
N PRO A 501 -8.51 26.25 9.66
CA PRO A 501 -9.19 24.96 9.69
C PRO A 501 -9.82 24.64 8.33
N HIS A 502 -9.76 23.37 7.95
CA HIS A 502 -10.45 22.89 6.76
C HIS A 502 -11.94 22.64 7.07
N ALA A 503 -12.84 23.25 6.29
CA ALA A 503 -14.25 22.89 6.30
C ALA A 503 -14.45 21.59 5.49
N TRP A 504 -14.95 20.55 6.16
CA TRP A 504 -15.09 19.19 5.60
C TRP A 504 -16.35 19.02 4.72
N ASP A 505 -16.81 20.09 4.10
CA ASP A 505 -18.04 20.09 3.32
C ASP A 505 -17.79 19.40 1.97
N ARG A 506 -18.21 18.12 1.89
CA ARG A 506 -18.13 17.23 0.71
C ARG A 506 -16.75 16.62 0.42
N CYS A 507 -15.75 16.83 1.27
CA CYS A 507 -14.44 16.18 1.19
C CYS A 507 -14.24 15.23 2.37
N HIS A 508 -13.77 14.00 2.12
CA HIS A 508 -13.52 12.97 3.12
C HIS A 508 -14.76 12.58 3.98
N MET A 509 -15.93 12.47 3.33
CA MET A 509 -17.25 12.19 3.94
C MET A 509 -17.34 10.92 4.81
N TYR A 510 -16.43 9.96 4.62
CA TYR A 510 -16.37 8.68 5.33
C TYR A 510 -15.21 8.63 6.34
N GLY A 511 -14.70 9.80 6.75
CA GLY A 511 -13.64 9.94 7.74
C GLY A 511 -12.28 10.31 7.15
N LEU A 512 -11.33 10.57 8.05
CA LEU A 512 -10.00 11.12 7.78
C LEU A 512 -9.01 10.07 7.24
N GLY A 513 -9.30 9.50 6.08
CA GLY A 513 -8.45 8.51 5.40
C GLY A 513 -7.87 9.01 4.07
N ILE A 514 -7.05 8.16 3.44
CA ILE A 514 -6.65 8.34 2.03
C ILE A 514 -7.73 7.69 1.17
N TYR A 515 -8.26 8.43 0.20
CA TYR A 515 -9.35 7.96 -0.65
C TYR A 515 -8.76 7.42 -1.95
N LEU A 516 -9.06 6.16 -2.23
CA LEU A 516 -8.61 5.42 -3.39
C LEU A 516 -9.83 4.80 -4.06
N ALA A 517 -9.90 4.86 -5.39
CA ALA A 517 -11.02 4.33 -6.14
C ALA A 517 -10.69 2.99 -6.80
N ASP A 518 -11.67 2.11 -6.83
CA ASP A 518 -11.69 0.89 -7.63
C ASP A 518 -11.77 1.20 -9.14
N LEU A 519 -12.44 2.28 -9.51
CA LEU A 519 -12.61 2.72 -10.91
C LEU A 519 -11.85 4.02 -11.17
N ALA A 520 -11.10 4.07 -12.28
CA ALA A 520 -10.34 5.24 -12.69
C ALA A 520 -11.22 6.49 -12.84
N GLN A 521 -12.44 6.38 -13.37
CA GLN A 521 -13.37 7.51 -13.53
C GLN A 521 -13.69 8.26 -12.22
N LYS A 522 -13.75 7.54 -11.09
CA LYS A 522 -14.05 8.15 -9.78
C LYS A 522 -12.88 8.99 -9.30
N SER A 523 -11.65 8.57 -9.59
CA SER A 523 -10.44 9.30 -9.26
C SER A 523 -10.12 10.42 -10.26
N HIS A 524 -10.53 10.27 -11.53
CA HIS A 524 -10.30 11.28 -12.58
C HIS A 524 -10.78 12.67 -12.17
N ARG A 525 -11.93 12.77 -11.48
CA ARG A 525 -12.51 14.04 -11.03
C ARG A 525 -11.65 14.86 -10.07
N TYR A 526 -10.55 14.30 -9.56
CA TYR A 526 -9.61 14.94 -8.66
C TYR A 526 -8.27 15.27 -9.33
N VAL A 527 -8.08 14.88 -10.59
CA VAL A 527 -6.94 15.31 -11.38
C VAL A 527 -7.08 16.81 -11.65
N ARG A 528 -6.02 17.57 -11.39
CA ARG A 528 -5.99 19.02 -11.56
C ARG A 528 -4.69 19.43 -12.22
N GLU A 529 -4.79 20.30 -13.22
CA GLU A 529 -3.66 20.93 -13.92
C GLU A 529 -2.87 21.88 -12.99
N PRO A 530 -1.63 22.24 -13.35
CA PRO A 530 -1.09 23.54 -12.98
C PRO A 530 -1.78 24.59 -13.87
N GLU A 531 -2.33 25.65 -13.28
CA GLU A 531 -2.98 26.76 -14.02
C GLU A 531 -2.24 27.10 -15.32
N LYS A 532 -2.95 27.03 -16.44
CA LYS A 532 -2.49 27.61 -17.70
C LYS A 532 -2.26 29.08 -17.44
N ARG A 533 -1.01 29.54 -17.48
CA ARG A 533 -0.75 30.96 -17.67
C ARG A 533 -1.32 31.31 -19.04
N GLU A 534 -2.47 31.97 -19.06
CA GLU A 534 -2.82 32.80 -20.20
C GLU A 534 -1.70 33.84 -20.31
N VAL A 535 -0.76 33.60 -21.21
CA VAL A 535 0.07 34.68 -21.72
C VAL A 535 -0.90 35.54 -22.49
N GLU A 536 -1.27 36.70 -21.93
CA GLU A 536 -2.00 37.72 -22.68
C GLU A 536 -1.24 37.97 -23.98
N THR A 537 -1.71 37.36 -25.07
CA THR A 537 -1.33 37.78 -26.40
C THR A 537 -2.04 39.10 -26.60
N GLY A 538 -1.41 40.19 -26.14
CA GLY A 538 -1.87 41.54 -26.41
C GLY A 538 -2.27 41.64 -27.87
N ALA A 539 -3.55 41.87 -28.11
CA ALA A 539 -4.13 42.07 -29.43
C ALA A 539 -3.49 43.33 -30.01
N GLY A 540 -2.57 43.17 -30.95
CA GLY A 540 -1.86 44.31 -31.56
C GLY A 540 -0.41 44.05 -32.00
N GLY A 541 0.09 42.81 -31.94
CA GLY A 541 1.41 42.48 -32.50
C GLY A 541 1.41 42.46 -34.04
N PRO A 542 2.52 42.83 -34.69
CA PRO A 542 2.65 42.74 -36.16
C PRO A 542 2.44 41.29 -36.63
N GLN A 543 1.76 41.10 -37.77
CA GLN A 543 1.44 39.76 -38.30
C GLN A 543 2.67 39.00 -38.83
N ARG A 544 3.78 39.69 -39.13
CA ARG A 544 5.03 39.12 -39.65
C ARG A 544 6.24 39.89 -39.12
N GLY A 545 7.40 39.23 -39.08
CA GLY A 545 8.68 39.82 -38.68
C GLY A 545 8.89 39.89 -37.16
N VAL A 546 9.86 40.70 -36.73
CA VAL A 546 10.16 40.92 -35.30
C VAL A 546 8.92 41.50 -34.59
N GLY A 547 8.51 40.88 -33.49
CA GLY A 547 7.30 41.18 -32.73
C GLY A 547 6.10 40.27 -33.05
N ALA A 548 6.12 39.53 -34.17
CA ALA A 548 5.09 38.57 -34.53
C ALA A 548 5.16 37.31 -33.67
N ALA A 549 4.03 36.64 -33.45
CA ALA A 549 3.97 35.37 -32.73
C ALA A 549 4.04 34.19 -33.71
N ILE A 550 4.91 33.22 -33.44
CA ILE A 550 4.96 31.95 -34.17
C ILE A 550 4.08 30.93 -33.45
N GLN A 551 3.26 30.21 -34.21
CA GLN A 551 2.43 29.09 -33.74
C GLN A 551 2.84 27.81 -34.47
N GLY A 552 2.86 26.69 -33.75
CA GLY A 552 3.00 25.35 -34.31
C GLY A 552 1.76 24.92 -35.10
N LEU A 553 1.90 23.86 -35.90
CA LEU A 553 0.80 23.31 -36.72
C LEU A 553 -0.36 22.75 -35.89
N ASP A 554 -0.12 22.44 -34.61
CA ASP A 554 -1.09 22.03 -33.61
C ASP A 554 -1.76 23.21 -32.88
N GLY A 555 -1.43 24.45 -33.27
CA GLY A 555 -1.89 25.67 -32.63
C GLY A 555 -1.10 26.05 -31.38
N GLU A 556 -0.04 25.32 -31.01
CA GLU A 556 0.78 25.65 -29.85
C GLU A 556 1.59 26.95 -30.10
N PRO A 557 1.48 27.99 -29.25
CA PRO A 557 2.28 29.20 -29.42
C PRO A 557 3.75 28.94 -29.06
N TRP A 558 4.65 29.11 -30.03
CA TRP A 558 6.09 28.97 -29.82
C TRP A 558 6.71 30.23 -29.20
N GLY A 559 6.11 31.40 -29.41
CA GLY A 559 6.51 32.67 -28.80
C GLY A 559 6.67 33.80 -29.82
N ARG A 560 7.05 34.99 -29.35
CA ARG A 560 7.26 36.17 -30.21
C ARG A 560 8.68 36.21 -30.78
N VAL A 561 8.80 36.67 -32.02
CA VAL A 561 10.08 36.88 -32.70
C VAL A 561 10.78 38.09 -32.08
N ALA A 562 11.91 37.86 -31.40
CA ALA A 562 12.77 38.89 -30.83
C ALA A 562 13.85 39.38 -31.80
N GLY A 563 14.17 38.60 -32.84
CA GLY A 563 15.18 38.97 -33.83
C GLY A 563 15.05 38.18 -35.12
N GLU A 564 15.46 38.79 -36.22
CA GLU A 564 15.35 38.22 -37.56
C GLU A 564 16.74 37.99 -38.17
N GLY A 565 16.98 36.75 -38.60
CA GLY A 565 18.15 36.35 -39.37
C GLY A 565 17.81 36.06 -40.83
N SER A 566 18.83 35.84 -41.66
CA SER A 566 18.66 35.56 -43.09
C SER A 566 17.83 34.31 -43.36
N SER A 567 18.01 33.24 -42.57
CA SER A 567 17.29 31.95 -42.73
C SER A 567 16.45 31.54 -41.52
N VAL A 568 16.41 32.36 -40.45
CA VAL A 568 15.76 32.00 -39.19
C VAL A 568 15.10 33.18 -38.49
N TRP A 569 14.11 32.90 -37.65
CA TRP A 569 13.58 33.78 -36.62
C TRP A 569 14.07 33.35 -35.24
N LYS A 570 14.55 34.30 -34.43
CA LYS A 570 14.91 34.09 -33.04
C LYS A 570 13.76 34.53 -32.16
N LEU A 571 13.30 33.66 -31.27
CA LEU A 571 12.20 33.94 -30.34
C LEU A 571 12.73 34.52 -29.03
N GLU A 572 11.89 35.26 -28.30
CA GLU A 572 12.20 35.80 -26.97
C GLU A 572 12.64 34.71 -25.97
N SER A 573 12.15 33.48 -26.15
CA SER A 573 12.54 32.32 -25.33
C SER A 573 13.94 31.79 -25.64
N GLY A 574 14.68 32.39 -26.58
CA GLY A 574 15.97 31.89 -27.09
C GLY A 574 15.86 30.76 -28.12
N ARG A 575 14.64 30.31 -28.46
CA ARG A 575 14.40 29.30 -29.50
C ARG A 575 14.61 29.88 -30.91
N ILE A 576 14.92 29.03 -31.87
CA ILE A 576 15.16 29.42 -33.27
C ILE A 576 14.17 28.66 -34.16
N ALA A 577 13.37 29.39 -34.95
CA ALA A 577 12.49 28.84 -35.97
C ALA A 577 13.10 29.07 -37.36
N LYS A 578 13.10 28.07 -38.23
CA LYS A 578 13.66 28.21 -39.58
C LYS A 578 12.60 28.78 -40.53
N LYS A 579 13.01 29.69 -41.41
CA LYS A 579 12.10 30.29 -42.40
C LYS A 579 11.67 29.28 -43.46
N GLU A 580 12.54 28.33 -43.80
CA GLU A 580 12.26 27.28 -44.78
C GLU A 580 11.12 26.33 -44.37
N THR A 581 10.75 26.30 -43.08
CA THR A 581 9.65 25.47 -42.56
C THR A 581 8.33 26.24 -42.43
N GLU A 582 8.29 27.52 -42.80
CA GLU A 582 7.06 28.32 -42.75
C GLU A 582 6.03 27.82 -43.77
N GLY A 583 4.85 27.41 -43.29
CA GLY A 583 3.76 26.93 -44.15
C GLY A 583 3.99 25.54 -44.75
N VAL A 584 5.08 24.86 -44.40
CA VAL A 584 5.38 23.49 -44.85
C VAL A 584 4.80 22.50 -43.84
N ARG A 585 4.03 21.53 -44.33
CA ARG A 585 3.33 20.51 -43.54
C ARG A 585 4.07 19.19 -43.52
#